data_AF-A0A086MJ66-F1
#
_entry.id   AF-A0A086MJ66-F1
#
_cell.length_a   1.000
_cell.length_b   1.000
_cell.length_c   1.000
_cell.angle_alpha   90.00
_cell.angle_beta   90.00
_cell.angle_gamma   90.00
#
_symmetry.space_group_name_H-M   'P 1'
#
loop_
_entity.id
_entity.type
_entity.pdbx_description
1 polymer ?
#
loop_
_entity_poly.entity_id
_entity_poly.type
_entity_poly.pdbx_seq_one_letter_code
_entity_poly.pdbx_strand_id
1 'polypeptide(L)'
;MSDEPRHKRFGDTMSDYIVQVANELPFDAVGMWQIVPGGRRGFGLEGDALTDYVRRCIGELLSRGAVPVIGGGPDGPHLWILQRQYGSKPEEITENIIREWLANGAQDEDPGGLWFSLPEDAWTPPS
;
A
#
# COMPACT_ATOMS: atom_id res chain seq x y z
N MET A 1 16.63 -0.66 23.59
CA MET A 1 16.51 -1.06 22.17
C MET A 1 15.20 -1.79 22.08
N SER A 2 14.22 -1.26 21.35
CA SER A 2 13.00 -2.03 21.08
C SER A 2 13.38 -3.16 20.14
N ASP A 3 13.10 -4.40 20.53
CA ASP A 3 13.25 -5.55 19.63
C ASP A 3 12.18 -5.42 18.54
N GLU A 4 12.59 -4.90 17.39
CA GLU A 4 11.71 -4.76 16.24
C GLU A 4 11.28 -6.16 15.73
N PRO A 5 9.99 -6.36 15.39
CA PRO A 5 9.52 -7.60 14.80
C PRO A 5 10.33 -7.99 13.57
N ARG A 6 10.54 -9.30 13.40
CA ARG A 6 11.22 -9.88 12.23
C ARG A 6 10.28 -10.71 11.38
N HIS A 7 10.47 -10.65 10.07
CA HIS A 7 9.64 -11.37 9.12
C HIS A 7 9.85 -12.88 9.29
N LYS A 8 8.78 -13.64 9.52
CA LYS A 8 8.83 -15.07 9.86
C LYS A 8 9.55 -15.93 8.82
N ARG A 9 9.51 -15.54 7.54
CA ARG A 9 10.13 -16.29 6.43
C ARG A 9 11.55 -15.83 6.09
N PHE A 10 11.80 -14.53 6.16
CA PHE A 10 13.01 -13.92 5.58
C PHE A 10 13.99 -13.42 6.65
N GLY A 11 13.51 -13.22 7.88
CA GLY A 11 14.33 -12.75 9.00
C GLY A 11 14.62 -11.24 8.98
N ASP A 12 14.20 -10.53 7.93
CA ASP A 12 14.30 -9.07 7.83
C ASP A 12 13.59 -8.38 8.99
N THR A 13 14.12 -7.24 9.42
CA THR A 13 13.39 -6.38 10.34
C THR A 13 12.15 -5.80 9.66
N MET A 14 11.15 -5.40 10.43
CA MET A 14 9.95 -4.78 9.87
C MET A 14 10.28 -3.52 9.06
N SER A 15 11.19 -2.67 9.52
CA SER A 15 11.66 -1.49 8.79
C SER A 15 12.33 -1.85 7.47
N ASP A 16 13.23 -2.85 7.46
CA ASP A 16 13.87 -3.30 6.21
C ASP A 16 12.84 -3.87 5.23
N TYR A 17 11.87 -4.64 5.72
CA TYR A 17 10.82 -5.21 4.89
C TYR A 17 9.91 -4.14 4.28
N ILE A 18 9.56 -3.08 5.02
CA ILE A 18 8.80 -1.93 4.50
C ILE A 18 9.53 -1.28 3.33
N VAL A 19 10.85 -1.07 3.46
CA VAL A 19 11.69 -0.54 2.38
C VAL A 19 11.71 -1.49 1.18
N GLN A 20 11.76 -2.81 1.41
CA GLN A 20 11.72 -3.81 0.34
C GLN A 20 10.38 -3.81 -0.41
N VAL A 21 9.24 -3.69 0.29
CA VAL A 21 7.92 -3.57 -0.35
C VAL A 21 7.91 -2.40 -1.35
N ALA A 22 8.47 -1.25 -0.97
CA ALA A 22 8.52 -0.09 -1.84
C ALA A 22 9.63 -0.14 -2.91
N ASN A 23 10.56 -1.10 -2.84
CA ASN A 23 11.52 -1.37 -3.91
C ASN A 23 10.88 -2.07 -5.12
N GLU A 24 9.63 -2.52 -5.01
CA GLU A 24 8.88 -3.12 -6.13
C GLU A 24 8.41 -2.06 -7.15
N LEU A 25 8.21 -0.80 -6.72
CA LEU A 25 7.66 0.28 -7.54
C LEU A 25 8.29 0.46 -8.94
N PRO A 26 9.62 0.32 -9.14
CA PRO A 26 10.23 0.39 -10.47
C PRO A 26 9.90 -0.78 -11.40
N PHE A 27 9.29 -1.86 -10.87
CA PHE A 27 8.98 -3.09 -11.59
C PHE A 27 7.47 -3.29 -11.75
N ASP A 28 6.69 -3.06 -10.69
CA ASP A 28 5.24 -3.18 -10.69
C ASP A 28 4.59 -2.30 -9.59
N ALA A 29 3.30 -2.04 -9.73
CA ALA A 29 2.52 -1.40 -8.69
C ALA A 29 2.41 -2.30 -7.45
N VAL A 30 2.26 -1.67 -6.28
CA VAL A 30 2.14 -2.37 -5.00
C VAL A 30 0.71 -2.33 -4.51
N GLY A 31 0.08 -3.50 -4.39
CA GLY A 31 -1.30 -3.63 -3.95
C GLY A 31 -1.45 -3.73 -2.44
N MET A 32 -2.58 -3.22 -1.91
CA MET A 32 -2.95 -3.46 -0.51
C MET A 32 -3.07 -4.97 -0.20
N TRP A 33 -3.44 -5.78 -1.19
CA TRP A 33 -3.48 -7.24 -1.10
C TRP A 33 -2.10 -7.88 -0.87
N GLN A 34 -0.99 -7.19 -1.16
CA GLN A 34 0.37 -7.62 -0.82
C GLN A 34 0.78 -7.11 0.56
N ILE A 35 0.46 -5.84 0.86
CA ILE A 35 0.84 -5.17 2.10
C ILE A 35 0.21 -5.85 3.31
N VAL A 36 -1.13 -5.99 3.34
CA VAL A 36 -1.86 -6.45 4.53
C VAL A 36 -1.45 -7.88 4.92
N PRO A 37 -1.38 -8.87 3.99
CA PRO A 37 -0.86 -10.19 4.32
C PRO A 37 0.61 -10.20 4.72
N GLY A 38 1.43 -9.26 4.24
CA GLY A 38 2.82 -9.06 4.70
C GLY A 38 2.88 -8.79 6.21
N GLY A 39 2.02 -7.91 6.72
CA GLY A 39 1.91 -7.65 8.16
C GLY A 39 1.36 -8.85 8.94
N ARG A 40 0.22 -9.40 8.50
CA ARG A 40 -0.46 -10.51 9.20
C ARG A 40 0.34 -11.80 9.20
N ARG A 41 0.72 -12.27 8.01
CA ARG A 41 1.35 -13.59 7.83
C ARG A 41 2.85 -13.48 8.02
N GLY A 42 3.47 -12.41 7.54
CA GLY A 42 4.89 -12.16 7.66
C GLY A 42 5.33 -11.84 9.08
N PHE A 43 4.60 -10.98 9.80
CA PHE A 43 4.99 -10.54 11.16
C PHE A 43 4.06 -11.03 12.27
N GLY A 44 2.86 -11.54 11.96
CA GLY A 44 1.88 -11.93 12.98
C GLY A 44 1.15 -10.73 13.59
N LEU A 45 1.07 -9.61 12.88
CA LEU A 45 0.47 -8.38 13.39
C LEU A 45 -1.07 -8.43 13.27
N GLU A 46 -1.72 -7.85 14.27
CA GLU A 46 -3.17 -7.67 14.35
C GLU A 46 -3.50 -6.31 14.96
N GLY A 47 -4.76 -5.88 14.84
CA GLY A 47 -5.27 -4.64 15.43
C GLY A 47 -4.40 -3.42 15.11
N ASP A 48 -4.11 -2.62 16.12
CA ASP A 48 -3.34 -1.38 15.97
C ASP A 48 -1.92 -1.59 15.44
N ALA A 49 -1.29 -2.73 15.76
CA ALA A 49 0.05 -3.04 15.27
C ALA A 49 0.05 -3.32 13.76
N LEU A 50 -1.00 -3.99 13.27
CA LEU A 50 -1.18 -4.16 11.83
C LEU A 50 -1.48 -2.83 11.15
N THR A 51 -2.35 -2.01 11.74
CA THR A 51 -2.68 -0.68 11.22
C THR A 51 -1.46 0.22 11.12
N ASP A 52 -0.59 0.23 12.14
CA ASP A 52 0.67 0.98 12.12
C ASP A 52 1.60 0.49 11.01
N TYR A 53 1.75 -0.82 10.87
CA TYR A 53 2.54 -1.41 9.79
C TYR A 53 2.01 -1.01 8.40
N VAL A 54 0.70 -1.13 8.16
CA VAL A 54 0.09 -0.75 6.87
C VAL A 54 0.29 0.74 6.61
N ARG A 55 0.08 1.60 7.62
CA ARG A 55 0.33 3.05 7.54
C ARG A 55 1.77 3.34 7.14
N ARG A 56 2.74 2.65 7.72
CA ARG A 56 4.17 2.83 7.41
C ARG A 56 4.53 2.36 6.00
N CYS A 57 3.95 1.25 5.53
CA CYS A 57 4.11 0.83 4.14
C CYS A 57 3.56 1.88 3.16
N ILE A 58 2.36 2.39 3.40
CA ILE A 58 1.76 3.44 2.55
C ILE A 58 2.65 4.69 2.57
N GLY A 59 3.07 5.13 3.76
CA GLY A 59 3.95 6.28 3.90
C GLY A 59 5.27 6.14 3.12
N GLU A 60 5.87 4.96 3.14
CA GLU A 60 7.10 4.67 2.37
C GLU A 60 6.85 4.63 0.85
N LEU A 61 5.70 4.14 0.39
CA LEU A 61 5.34 4.20 -1.03
C LEU A 61 5.16 5.65 -1.49
N LEU A 62 4.44 6.46 -0.71
CA LEU A 62 4.19 7.87 -1.01
C LEU A 62 5.47 8.71 -0.92
N SER A 63 6.41 8.39 -0.02
CA SER A 63 7.70 9.08 0.09
C SER A 63 8.55 8.93 -1.17
N ARG A 64 8.29 7.88 -1.96
CA ARG A 64 8.93 7.59 -3.26
C ARG A 64 8.15 8.12 -4.45
N GLY A 65 7.11 8.91 -4.20
CA GLY A 65 6.29 9.54 -5.24
C GLY A 65 5.17 8.66 -5.78
N ALA A 66 4.93 7.47 -5.20
CA ALA A 66 3.82 6.64 -5.63
C ALA A 66 2.47 7.35 -5.39
N VAL A 67 1.47 7.01 -6.21
CA VAL A 67 0.11 7.54 -6.14
C VAL A 67 -0.91 6.41 -6.04
N PRO A 68 -2.02 6.61 -5.31
CA PRO A 68 -3.07 5.60 -5.20
C PRO A 68 -3.77 5.41 -6.54
N VAL A 69 -3.93 4.16 -6.95
CA VAL A 69 -4.53 3.75 -8.23
C VAL A 69 -5.44 2.53 -8.08
N ILE A 70 -6.35 2.36 -9.02
CA ILE A 70 -7.07 1.09 -9.26
C ILE A 70 -6.76 0.60 -10.67
N GLY A 71 -6.93 -0.70 -10.91
CA GLY A 71 -6.78 -1.27 -12.25
C GLY A 71 -7.81 -0.70 -13.23
N GLY A 72 -7.37 -0.36 -14.45
CA GLY A 72 -8.25 0.16 -15.51
C GLY A 72 -9.15 -0.86 -16.19
N GLY A 73 -9.09 -2.13 -15.74
CA GLY A 73 -9.84 -3.24 -16.31
C GLY A 73 -9.17 -3.86 -17.55
N PRO A 74 -9.63 -5.06 -17.97
CA PRO A 74 -8.98 -5.84 -19.03
C PRO A 74 -9.05 -5.19 -20.42
N ASP A 75 -10.06 -4.36 -20.66
CA ASP A 75 -10.32 -3.72 -21.96
C ASP A 75 -9.98 -2.21 -21.96
N GLY A 76 -9.46 -1.69 -20.83
CA GLY A 76 -9.13 -0.29 -20.68
C GLY A 76 -7.80 0.06 -21.37
N PRO A 77 -7.67 1.26 -21.98
CA PRO A 77 -6.41 1.69 -22.60
C PRO A 77 -5.31 2.05 -21.57
N HIS A 78 -5.65 2.03 -20.28
CA HIS A 78 -4.77 2.45 -19.19
C HIS A 78 -4.72 1.36 -18.14
N LEU A 79 -3.50 0.97 -17.73
CA LEU A 79 -3.30 -0.07 -16.72
C LEU A 79 -3.77 0.41 -15.34
N TRP A 80 -3.40 1.63 -14.97
CA TRP A 80 -3.70 2.22 -13.67
C TRP A 80 -4.48 3.53 -13.81
N ILE A 81 -5.50 3.70 -12.97
CA ILE A 81 -6.34 4.89 -12.90
C ILE A 81 -6.13 5.60 -11.55
N LEU A 82 -5.67 6.84 -11.59
CA LEU A 82 -5.43 7.68 -10.41
C LEU A 82 -6.69 7.87 -9.54
N GLN A 83 -6.54 7.65 -8.24
CA GLN A 83 -7.58 7.80 -7.22
C GLN A 83 -7.42 9.10 -6.43
N ARG A 84 -8.03 10.20 -6.91
CA ARG A 84 -7.91 11.54 -6.30
C ARG A 84 -8.72 11.72 -5.00
N GLN A 85 -9.68 10.85 -4.71
CA GLN A 85 -10.56 10.95 -3.55
C GLN A 85 -9.81 10.86 -2.22
N TYR A 86 -8.59 10.31 -2.19
CA TYR A 86 -7.80 10.20 -0.97
C TYR A 86 -7.06 11.50 -0.59
N GLY A 87 -7.09 12.54 -1.44
CA GLY A 87 -6.46 13.83 -1.16
C GLY A 87 -5.19 14.07 -1.97
N SER A 88 -4.43 15.08 -1.59
CA SER A 88 -3.29 15.59 -2.37
C SER A 88 -1.96 15.61 -1.62
N LYS A 89 -2.00 15.42 -0.29
CA LYS A 89 -0.80 15.35 0.56
C LYS A 89 -0.59 13.93 1.06
N PRO A 90 0.66 13.48 1.25
CA PRO A 90 0.95 12.12 1.71
C PRO A 90 0.22 11.72 2.99
N GLU A 91 0.14 12.63 3.96
CA GLU A 91 -0.52 12.38 5.26
C GLU A 91 -2.04 12.26 5.09
N GLU A 92 -2.65 13.10 4.25
CA GLU A 92 -4.08 13.05 3.94
C GLU A 92 -4.43 11.74 3.22
N ILE A 93 -3.63 11.39 2.21
CA ILE A 93 -3.80 10.14 1.44
C ILE A 93 -3.72 8.93 2.36
N THR A 94 -2.67 8.87 3.19
CA THR A 94 -2.46 7.77 4.13
C THR A 94 -3.65 7.62 5.09
N GLU A 95 -4.06 8.69 5.76
CA GLU A 95 -5.14 8.61 6.75
C GLU A 95 -6.50 8.32 6.12
N ASN A 96 -6.77 8.83 4.92
CA ASN A 96 -8.02 8.54 4.21
C ASN A 96 -8.10 7.07 3.77
N ILE A 97 -7.00 6.49 3.27
CA ILE A 97 -6.92 5.07 2.90
C ILE A 97 -7.07 4.19 4.14
N ILE A 98 -6.33 4.47 5.22
CA ILE A 98 -6.43 3.71 6.47
C ILE A 98 -7.86 3.79 7.03
N ARG A 99 -8.49 4.96 7.02
CA ARG A 99 -9.87 5.12 7.48
C ARG A 99 -10.84 4.27 6.67
N GLU A 100 -10.72 4.27 5.34
CA GLU A 100 -11.56 3.46 4.46
C GLU A 100 -11.36 1.96 4.69
N TRP A 101 -10.10 1.50 4.74
CA TRP A 101 -9.75 0.10 4.99
C TRP A 101 -10.28 -0.39 6.35
N LEU A 102 -10.13 0.43 7.41
CA LEU A 102 -10.69 0.11 8.73
C LEU A 102 -12.22 0.10 8.72
N ALA A 103 -12.87 1.03 8.03
CA ALA A 103 -14.33 1.06 7.88
C ALA A 103 -14.86 -0.18 7.14
N ASN A 104 -14.07 -0.75 6.24
CA ASN A 104 -14.34 -2.01 5.55
C ASN A 104 -13.98 -3.26 6.38
N GLY A 105 -13.64 -3.09 7.66
CA GLY A 105 -13.38 -4.18 8.59
C GLY A 105 -11.93 -4.66 8.63
N ALA A 106 -10.98 -3.87 8.11
CA ALA A 106 -9.55 -4.19 8.08
C ALA A 106 -9.24 -5.54 7.42
N GLN A 107 -9.98 -5.88 6.36
CA GLN A 107 -9.91 -7.17 5.69
C GLN A 107 -8.65 -7.29 4.83
N ASP A 108 -8.29 -8.53 4.47
CA ASP A 108 -7.35 -8.75 3.38
C ASP A 108 -8.02 -8.25 2.08
N GLU A 109 -7.36 -7.32 1.38
CA GLU A 109 -7.90 -6.72 0.15
C GLU A 109 -7.84 -7.70 -1.03
N ASP A 110 -8.79 -7.57 -1.95
CA ASP A 110 -8.80 -8.30 -3.23
C ASP A 110 -7.69 -7.75 -4.17
N PRO A 111 -7.10 -8.58 -5.05
CA PRO A 111 -6.16 -8.09 -6.06
C PRO A 111 -6.73 -7.01 -6.99
N GLY A 112 -8.04 -6.89 -7.14
CA GLY A 112 -8.71 -5.80 -7.86
C GLY A 112 -8.91 -4.51 -7.05
N GLY A 113 -8.47 -4.48 -5.78
CA GLY A 113 -8.64 -3.35 -4.86
C GLY A 113 -7.68 -2.18 -5.11
N LEU A 114 -7.23 -1.53 -4.04
CA LEU A 114 -6.34 -0.37 -4.10
C LEU A 114 -4.86 -0.78 -4.29
N TRP A 115 -4.18 -0.05 -5.16
CA TRP A 115 -2.75 -0.18 -5.44
C TRP A 115 -2.02 1.16 -5.38
N PHE A 116 -0.70 1.13 -5.43
CA PHE A 116 0.18 2.28 -5.53
C PHE A 116 1.13 2.09 -6.70
N SER A 117 1.16 3.04 -7.63
CA SER A 117 2.05 3.01 -8.80
C SER A 117 2.82 4.32 -8.90
N LEU A 118 3.89 4.35 -9.71
CA LEU A 118 4.55 5.61 -10.04
C LEU A 118 3.63 6.48 -10.92
N PRO A 119 3.70 7.82 -10.80
CA PRO A 119 2.79 8.72 -11.52
C PRO A 119 2.83 8.57 -13.05
N GLU A 120 3.98 8.22 -13.61
CA GLU A 120 4.16 7.97 -15.05
C GLU A 120 3.31 6.81 -15.59
N ASP A 121 2.97 5.83 -14.74
CA ASP A 121 2.14 4.69 -15.09
C ASP A 121 0.65 4.95 -14.81
N ALA A 122 0.33 6.00 -14.07
CA ALA A 122 -1.01 6.34 -13.64
C ALA A 122 -1.71 7.27 -14.63
N TRP A 123 -2.79 6.78 -15.24
CA TRP A 123 -3.66 7.62 -16.04
C TRP A 123 -4.54 8.50 -15.15
N THR A 124 -4.64 9.76 -15.54
CA THR A 124 -5.46 10.75 -14.88
C THR A 124 -6.71 11.04 -15.71
N PRO A 125 -7.91 10.64 -15.25
CA PRO A 125 -9.14 10.98 -15.94
C PRO A 125 -9.34 12.51 -16.05
N PRO A 126 -9.84 13.01 -17.20
CA PRO A 126 -10.30 14.38 -17.29
C PRO A 126 -11.46 14.61 -16.30
N SER A 127 -11.49 15.80 -15.71
CA SER A 127 -12.53 16.25 -14.77
C SER A 127 -13.86 16.55 -15.45
#